data_AF-A0A2V8HM60-F1
#
_entry.id   AF-A0A2V8HM60-F1
#
_cell.length_a   1.000
_cell.length_b   1.000
_cell.length_c   1.000
_cell.angle_alpha   90.00
_cell.angle_beta   90.00
_cell.angle_gamma   90.00
#
_symmetry.space_group_name_H-M   'P 1'
#
loop_
_entity.id
_entity.type
_entity.pdbx_description
1 polymer ?
#
loop_
_entity_poly.entity_id
_entity_poly.type
_entity_poly.pdbx_seq_one_letter_code
_entity_poly.pdbx_strand_id
1 'polypeptide(L)' 'MKAARNVAGGAGTINELFRFLWARKLWWMVPFVGTLLLVALLLLVGEATGIAPFIYTLF' A
#
# COMPACT_ATOMS: atom_id res chain seq x y z
N MET A 1 0.48 -24.75 -17.95
CA MET A 1 1.42 -23.97 -17.11
C MET A 1 1.53 -22.48 -17.52
N LYS A 2 0.41 -21.76 -17.76
CA LYS A 2 0.43 -20.32 -18.13
C LYS A 2 0.13 -19.39 -16.94
N ALA A 3 -0.67 -19.85 -15.97
CA ALA A 3 -1.09 -19.05 -14.81
C ALA A 3 0.07 -18.68 -13.86
N ALA A 4 0.99 -19.61 -13.59
CA ALA A 4 2.15 -19.35 -12.72
C ALA A 4 3.10 -18.27 -13.27
N ARG A 5 3.21 -18.14 -14.60
CA ARG A 5 4.05 -17.13 -15.24
C ARG A 5 3.50 -15.70 -15.07
N ASN A 6 2.18 -15.56 -14.97
CA ASN A 6 1.54 -14.25 -14.82
C ASN A 6 1.68 -13.72 -13.39
N VAL A 7 1.61 -14.59 -12.37
CA VAL A 7 1.88 -14.23 -10.97
C VAL A 7 3.37 -13.97 -10.75
N ALA A 8 4.25 -14.79 -11.36
CA ALA A 8 5.68 -14.54 -11.34
C ALA A 8 6.07 -13.22 -12.04
N GLY A 9 5.33 -12.82 -13.09
CA GLY A 9 5.48 -11.51 -13.73
C GLY A 9 5.15 -10.36 -12.78
N GLY A 10 4.02 -10.43 -12.07
CA GLY A 10 3.59 -9.37 -11.15
C GLY A 10 4.53 -9.15 -9.96
N ALA A 11 5.01 -10.24 -9.34
CA ALA A 11 6.01 -10.15 -8.26
C ALA A 11 7.35 -9.58 -8.76
N GLY A 12 7.74 -9.92 -9.99
CA GLY A 12 8.93 -9.37 -10.66
C GLY A 12 8.83 -7.85 -10.89
N THR A 13 7.67 -7.37 -11.36
CA THR A 13 7.43 -5.94 -11.61
C THR A 13 7.50 -5.11 -10.33
N ILE A 14 6.95 -5.61 -9.22
CA ILE A 14 7.04 -4.92 -7.92
C ILE A 14 8.50 -4.80 -7.48
N ASN A 15 9.29 -5.87 -7.62
CA ASN A 15 10.70 -5.86 -7.26
C ASN A 15 11.52 -4.88 -8.13
N GLU A 16 11.24 -4.80 -9.43
CA GLU A 16 11.84 -3.80 -10.33
C GLU A 16 11.50 -2.36 -9.92
N LEU A 17 10.26 -2.10 -9.51
CA LEU A 17 9.85 -0.79 -9.01
C LEU A 17 10.64 -0.41 -7.75
N PHE A 18 10.78 -1.31 -6.77
CA PHE A 18 11.57 -1.06 -5.57
C PHE A 18 13.06 -0.82 -5.88
N ARG A 19 13.63 -1.61 -6.79
CA ARG A 19 15.01 -1.41 -7.27
C ARG A 19 15.18 -0.04 -7.94
N PHE A 20 14.22 0.40 -8.75
CA PHE A 20 14.23 1.72 -9.38
C PHE A 20 14.19 2.85 -8.36
N LEU A 21 13.30 2.76 -7.36
CA LEU A 21 13.18 3.76 -6.29
C LEU A 21 14.50 3.90 -5.51
N TRP A 22 15.16 2.78 -5.22
CA TRP A 22 16.46 2.78 -4.54
C TRP A 22 17.58 3.37 -5.40
N ALA A 23 17.63 2.99 -6.68
CA ALA A 23 18.62 3.51 -7.64
C ALA A 23 18.49 5.02 -7.85
N ARG A 24 17.26 5.56 -7.86
CA ARG A 24 17.00 6.99 -8.01
C ARG A 24 17.02 7.77 -6.69
N LYS A 25 17.31 7.11 -5.56
CA LYS A 25 17.26 7.67 -4.21
C LYS A 25 15.92 8.30 -3.84
N LEU A 26 14.82 7.74 -4.34
CA LEU A 26 13.45 8.18 -4.06
C LEU A 26 12.92 7.63 -2.71
N TRP A 27 13.73 7.70 -1.66
CA TRP A 27 13.46 7.05 -0.37
C TRP A 27 12.27 7.68 0.35
N TRP A 28 12.04 8.97 0.10
CA TRP A 28 10.87 9.75 0.49
C TRP A 28 9.53 9.23 -0.06
N MET A 29 9.52 8.38 -1.09
CA MET A 29 8.27 7.75 -1.55
C MET A 29 7.81 6.62 -0.61
N VAL A 30 8.73 6.00 0.13
CA VAL A 30 8.39 4.94 1.10
C VAL A 30 7.43 5.45 2.17
N PRO A 31 7.70 6.56 2.90
CA PRO A 31 6.76 7.07 3.89
C PRO A 31 5.46 7.55 3.24
N PHE A 32 5.47 8.12 2.03
CA PHE A 32 4.24 8.55 1.36
C PHE A 32 3.31 7.37 1.04
N VAL A 33 3.82 6.32 0.41
CA VAL A 33 3.06 5.09 0.14
C VAL A 33 2.65 4.41 1.45
N GLY A 34 3.52 4.42 2.47
CA GLY A 34 3.21 3.92 3.80
C GLY A 34 2.01 4.61 4.44
N THR A 35 1.92 5.95 4.36
CA THR A 35 0.77 6.71 4.86
C THR A 35 -0.51 6.35 4.11
N LEU A 36 -0.45 6.18 2.79
CA LEU A 36 -1.63 5.76 2.01
C LEU A 36 -2.13 4.37 2.42
N LEU A 37 -1.22 3.43 2.62
CA LEU A 37 -1.57 2.09 3.11
C LEU A 37 -2.11 2.11 4.53
N LEU A 38 -1.55 2.96 5.40
CA LEU A 38 -2.05 3.16 6.75
C LEU A 38 -3.48 3.72 6.73
N VAL A 39 -3.77 4.73 5.90
CA VAL A 39 -5.13 5.25 5.72
C VAL A 39 -6.07 4.16 5.21
N ALA A 40 -5.66 3.40 4.20
CA ALA A 40 -6.46 2.28 3.69
C ALA A 40 -6.76 1.23 4.79
N LEU A 41 -5.78 0.92 5.63
CA LEU A 41 -5.93 0.02 6.77
C LEU A 41 -6.89 0.60 7.82
N LEU A 42 -6.75 1.88 8.16
CA LEU A 42 -7.62 2.57 9.10
C LEU A 42 -9.07 2.59 8.62
N LEU A 43 -9.30 2.79 7.32
CA LEU A 43 -10.65 2.68 6.73
C LEU A 43 -11.19 1.26 6.89
N LEU A 44 -10.42 0.24 6.50
CA LEU A 44 -10.82 -1.17 6.64
C LEU A 44 -11.20 -1.53 8.08
N VAL A 45 -10.40 -1.09 9.05
CA VAL A 45 -10.66 -1.34 10.48
C VAL A 45 -11.82 -0.48 11.00
N GLY A 46 -11.90 0.78 10.61
CA GLY A 46 -12.95 1.71 11.03
C GLY A 46 -14.34 1.28 10.57
N GLU A 47 -14.45 0.78 9.34
CA GLU A 47 -15.70 0.20 8.80
C GLU A 47 -16.07 -1.10 9.54
N ALA A 48 -15.11 -1.99 9.81
CA ALA A 48 -15.37 -3.29 10.46
C ALA A 48 -15.74 -3.18 11.95
N THR A 49 -15.25 -2.15 12.64
CA THR A 49 -15.44 -1.97 14.09
C THR A 49 -16.61 -1.05 14.46
N GLY A 50 -17.25 -0.42 13.46
CA GLY A 50 -18.30 0.57 13.70
C GLY A 50 -17.79 1.87 14.33
N ILE A 51 -16.46 2.09 14.36
CA ILE A 51 -15.83 3.29 14.93
C ILE A 51 -15.88 4.47 13.94
N ALA A 52 -16.14 4.21 12.66
CA ALA A 52 -16.23 5.23 11.60
C ALA A 52 -17.08 6.49 11.94
N PRO A 53 -18.25 6.42 12.62
CA PRO A 53 -19.02 7.60 12.99
C PRO A 53 -18.33 8.51 14.01
N PHE A 54 -17.48 7.96 14.88
CA PHE A 54 -16.78 8.73 15.91
C PHE A 54 -15.61 9.54 15.37
N ILE A 55 -15.07 9.17 14.20
CA ILE A 55 -14.06 9.95 13.48
C ILE A 55 -14.59 11.36 13.21
N TYR A 56 -15.87 11.49 12.84
CA TYR A 56 -16.51 12.77 12.58
C TYR A 56 -16.82 13.58 13.84
N THR A 57 -16.84 12.96 15.03
CA THR A 57 -17.12 13.66 16.30
C THR A 57 -15.86 14.26 16.94
N LEU A 58 -14.67 13.88 16.47
CA LEU A 58 -13.38 14.41 16.94
C LEU A 58 -12.94 15.68 16.20
N PHE A 59 -13.72 16.14 15.22
CA PHE A 59 -13.53 17.39 14.46
C PHE A 59 -14.78 18.27 14.63
#